data_AF-A0A3D4EHT1-F1
#
_entry.id   AF-A0A3D4EHT1-F1
#
_cell.length_a   1.000
_cell.length_b   1.000
_cell.length_c   1.000
_cell.angle_alpha   90.00
_cell.angle_beta   90.00
_cell.angle_gamma   90.00
#
_symmetry.space_group_name_H-M   'P 1'
#
loop_
_entity.id
_entity.type
_entity.pdbx_description
1 polymer ?
#
loop_
_entity_poly.entity_id
_entity_poly.type
_entity_poly.pdbx_seq_one_letter_code
_entity_poly.pdbx_strand_id
1 'polypeptide(L)'
;MTPKYLLNDKGKYLSFIGLLIIINLTVIALTDLETSRLTRLISIGTFFAYYLIKKELLNLWTVIAFLFLIGRDIFFQFYEEPWGYKSYLILGTLCYLTIVFERLPKISQINFKPGVVLITLILVAANTYTLYVIMNMSMVTYTFHDGVEPILLYVHGAAMMVLGVQAIAYNNKYNSNRSLLYIFFAFGF
;
A
#
# COMPACT_ATOMS: atom_id res chain seq x y z
N MET A 1 6.12 -31.80 6.26
CA MET A 1 6.45 -31.27 7.59
C MET A 1 6.28 -29.76 7.59
N THR A 2 5.20 -29.26 8.18
CA THR A 2 5.04 -27.82 8.47
C THR A 2 5.99 -27.46 9.60
N PRO A 3 6.90 -26.47 9.45
CA PRO A 3 7.83 -26.12 10.51
C PRO A 3 7.06 -25.66 11.75
N LYS A 4 7.30 -26.31 12.89
CA LYS A 4 6.64 -26.09 14.20
C LYS A 4 6.76 -24.64 14.71
N TYR A 5 7.67 -23.85 14.14
CA TYR A 5 7.89 -22.42 14.45
C TYR A 5 6.90 -21.46 13.79
N LEU A 6 6.19 -21.87 12.74
CA LEU A 6 5.33 -20.97 11.94
C LEU A 6 3.99 -20.61 12.59
N LEU A 7 3.56 -21.35 13.63
CA LEU A 7 2.28 -21.15 14.30
C LEU A 7 2.38 -20.25 15.55
N ASN A 8 3.50 -20.27 16.28
CA ASN A 8 3.63 -19.55 17.56
C ASN A 8 3.98 -18.05 17.40
N ASP A 9 4.64 -17.66 16.30
CA ASP A 9 4.97 -16.24 16.01
C ASP A 9 3.86 -15.54 15.21
N LYS A 10 2.94 -16.29 14.59
CA LYS A 10 1.82 -15.74 13.81
C LYS A 10 0.88 -14.88 14.65
N GLY A 11 0.56 -15.35 15.87
CA GLY A 11 -0.27 -14.60 16.82
C GLY A 11 0.40 -13.29 17.25
N LYS A 12 1.67 -13.36 17.63
CA LYS A 12 2.47 -12.19 18.02
C LYS A 12 2.60 -11.17 16.89
N TYR A 13 2.83 -11.64 15.67
CA TYR A 13 2.89 -10.81 14.47
C TYR A 13 1.55 -10.10 14.21
N LEU A 14 0.44 -10.82 14.25
CA LEU A 14 -0.91 -10.24 14.05
C LEU A 14 -1.27 -9.25 15.16
N SER A 15 -0.94 -9.58 16.42
CA SER A 15 -1.15 -8.67 17.55
C SER A 15 -0.32 -7.38 17.41
N PHE A 16 0.94 -7.50 16.97
CA PHE A 16 1.81 -6.34 16.74
C PHE A 16 1.26 -5.43 15.64
N ILE A 17 0.81 -6.00 14.52
CA ILE A 17 0.18 -5.23 13.43
C ILE A 17 -1.11 -4.58 13.90
N GLY A 18 -1.97 -5.35 14.58
CA GLY A 18 -3.23 -4.85 15.11
C GLY A 18 -3.02 -3.67 16.06
N LEU A 19 -2.00 -3.75 16.92
CA LEU A 19 -1.63 -2.66 17.81
C LEU A 19 -1.16 -1.42 17.05
N LEU A 20 -0.29 -1.57 16.04
CA LEU A 20 0.13 -0.44 15.20
C LEU A 20 -1.06 0.23 14.50
N ILE A 21 -2.01 -0.55 14.00
CA ILE A 21 -3.22 -0.02 13.35
C ILE A 21 -4.09 0.75 14.33
N ILE A 22 -4.33 0.19 15.51
CA ILE A 22 -5.09 0.87 16.56
C ILE A 22 -4.42 2.20 16.92
N ILE A 23 -3.09 2.22 17.08
CA ILE A 23 -2.34 3.45 17.33
C ILE A 23 -2.57 4.46 16.20
N ASN A 24 -2.39 4.07 14.94
CA ASN A 24 -2.55 4.97 13.80
C ASN A 24 -3.98 5.53 13.72
N LEU A 25 -5.00 4.69 13.85
CA LEU A 25 -6.40 5.12 13.84
C LEU A 25 -6.73 6.05 15.01
N THR A 26 -6.18 5.77 16.20
CA THR A 26 -6.39 6.61 17.39
C THR A 26 -5.75 7.97 17.21
N VAL A 27 -4.53 8.02 16.69
CA VAL A 27 -3.82 9.27 16.44
C VAL A 27 -4.51 10.08 15.35
N ILE A 28 -4.91 9.46 14.24
CA ILE A 28 -5.70 10.12 13.18
C ILE A 28 -6.99 10.75 13.75
N ALA A 29 -7.65 10.08 14.71
CA ALA A 29 -8.91 10.55 15.26
C ALA A 29 -8.77 11.64 16.35
N LEU A 30 -7.65 11.67 17.07
CA LEU A 30 -7.50 12.46 18.30
C LEU A 30 -6.41 13.54 18.24
N THR A 31 -5.50 13.49 17.26
CA THR A 31 -4.40 14.44 17.15
C THR A 31 -4.48 15.29 15.89
N ASP A 32 -3.62 16.30 15.83
CA ASP A 32 -3.39 17.10 14.64
C ASP A 32 -2.70 16.31 13.52
N LEU A 33 -2.68 16.92 12.33
CA LEU A 33 -2.18 16.32 11.10
C LEU A 33 -0.68 16.03 11.16
N GLU A 34 0.13 16.89 11.77
CA GLU A 34 1.59 16.71 11.86
C GLU A 34 1.91 15.50 12.74
N THR A 35 1.28 15.43 13.92
CA THR A 35 1.43 14.28 14.82
C THR A 35 0.97 12.97 14.17
N SER A 36 -0.12 13.02 13.40
CA SER A 36 -0.62 11.86 12.64
C SER A 36 0.38 11.38 11.59
N ARG A 37 0.99 12.30 10.83
CA ARG A 37 1.98 11.96 9.81
C ARG A 37 3.25 11.37 10.40
N LEU A 38 3.74 11.93 11.50
CA LEU A 38 4.94 11.43 12.16
C LEU A 38 4.71 10.03 12.76
N THR A 39 3.53 9.81 13.36
CA THR A 39 3.16 8.49 13.91
C THR A 39 3.13 7.41 12.84
N ARG A 40 2.60 7.73 11.65
CA ARG A 40 2.59 6.82 10.50
C ARG A 40 4.01 6.40 10.09
N LEU A 41 4.92 7.37 9.95
CA LEU A 41 6.34 7.12 9.64
C LEU A 41 7.03 6.25 10.70
N ILE A 42 6.83 6.55 11.98
CA ILE A 42 7.38 5.75 13.10
C ILE A 42 6.83 4.33 13.06
N SER A 43 5.54 4.16 12.78
CA SER A 43 4.88 2.86 12.73
C SER A 43 5.45 1.98 11.63
N ILE A 44 5.62 2.54 10.43
CA ILE A 44 6.24 1.84 9.29
C ILE A 44 7.70 1.51 9.59
N GLY A 45 8.47 2.45 10.15
CA GLY A 45 9.85 2.22 10.54
C GLY A 45 9.99 1.07 11.56
N THR A 46 9.12 1.06 12.57
CA THR A 46 9.09 0.00 13.59
C THR A 46 8.70 -1.35 12.97
N PHE A 47 7.72 -1.35 12.06
CA PHE A 47 7.30 -2.56 11.35
C PHE A 47 8.41 -3.11 10.44
N PHE A 48 9.15 -2.24 9.76
CA PHE A 48 10.30 -2.63 8.94
C PHE A 48 11.45 -3.18 9.80
N ALA A 49 11.78 -2.53 10.92
CA ALA A 49 12.77 -3.03 11.87
C ALA A 49 12.38 -4.42 12.41
N TYR A 50 11.12 -4.60 12.79
CA TYR A 50 10.60 -5.91 13.20
C TYR A 50 10.78 -6.96 12.10
N TYR A 51 10.49 -6.61 10.84
CA TYR A 51 10.69 -7.50 9.69
C TYR A 51 12.16 -7.92 9.54
N LEU A 52 13.10 -6.98 9.63
CA LEU A 52 14.54 -7.27 9.51
C LEU A 52 15.07 -8.19 10.61
N ILE A 53 14.60 -8.01 11.85
CA ILE A 53 15.06 -8.80 13.00
C ILE A 53 14.51 -10.23 12.97
N LYS A 54 13.24 -10.40 12.54
CA LYS A 54 12.53 -11.68 12.67
C LYS A 54 12.69 -12.62 11.48
N LYS A 55 13.15 -12.13 10.34
CA LYS A 55 13.30 -12.93 9.13
C LYS A 55 14.73 -13.46 9.00
N GLU A 56 14.87 -14.78 9.04
CA GLU A 56 16.14 -15.47 8.76
C GLU A 56 16.60 -15.26 7.30
N LEU A 57 15.66 -15.10 6.37
CA LEU A 57 15.93 -14.84 4.94
C LEU A 57 15.17 -13.61 4.48
N LEU A 58 15.91 -12.53 4.23
CA LEU A 58 15.39 -11.26 3.74
C LEU A 58 15.06 -11.38 2.25
N ASN A 59 13.82 -11.06 1.88
CA ASN A 59 13.44 -10.95 0.48
C ASN A 59 13.78 -9.53 -0.01
N LEU A 60 14.72 -9.41 -0.94
CA LEU A 60 15.18 -8.13 -1.49
C LEU A 60 14.01 -7.26 -1.98
N TRP A 61 13.04 -7.85 -2.67
CA TRP A 61 11.86 -7.12 -3.15
C TRP A 61 11.01 -6.54 -2.03
N THR A 62 10.85 -7.28 -0.93
CA THR A 62 10.11 -6.80 0.25
C THR A 62 10.87 -5.67 0.93
N VAL A 63 12.20 -5.77 1.02
CA VAL A 63 13.06 -4.70 1.55
C VAL A 63 12.95 -3.43 0.70
N ILE A 64 13.04 -3.55 -0.63
CA ILE A 64 12.89 -2.42 -1.55
C ILE A 64 11.51 -1.77 -1.40
N ALA A 65 10.43 -2.56 -1.32
CA ALA A 65 9.09 -2.03 -1.08
C ALA A 65 9.00 -1.25 0.23
N PHE A 66 9.60 -1.75 1.32
CA PHE A 66 9.69 -1.03 2.59
C PHE A 66 10.46 0.28 2.49
N LEU A 67 11.58 0.31 1.76
CA LEU A 67 12.35 1.53 1.55
C LEU A 67 11.55 2.58 0.79
N PHE A 68 10.81 2.18 -0.24
CA PHE A 68 9.88 3.09 -0.93
C PHE A 68 8.77 3.58 -0.02
N LEU A 69 8.23 2.74 0.85
CA LEU A 69 7.14 3.08 1.76
C LEU A 69 7.60 4.03 2.88
N ILE A 70 8.80 3.83 3.44
CA ILE A 70 9.44 4.78 4.37
C ILE A 70 9.75 6.09 3.66
N GLY A 71 10.35 6.04 2.46
CA GLY A 71 10.65 7.23 1.68
C GLY A 71 9.40 8.04 1.40
N ARG A 72 8.32 7.39 0.95
CA ARG A 72 7.00 8.01 0.76
C ARG A 72 6.55 8.77 2.00
N ASP A 73 6.64 8.15 3.18
CA ASP A 73 6.18 8.73 4.44
C ASP A 73 7.08 9.86 4.99
N ILE A 74 8.36 9.90 4.59
CA ILE A 74 9.22 11.06 4.81
C ILE A 74 8.73 12.25 3.99
N PHE A 75 8.44 12.06 2.70
CA PHE A 75 7.89 13.14 1.85
C PHE A 75 6.46 13.51 2.23
N PHE A 76 5.71 12.61 2.85
CA PHE A 76 4.38 12.89 3.39
C PHE A 76 4.39 13.92 4.51
N GLN A 77 5.52 14.13 5.20
CA GLN A 77 5.64 15.22 6.17
C GLN A 77 5.53 16.60 5.51
N PHE A 78 5.92 16.71 4.24
CA PHE A 78 5.91 17.92 3.43
C PHE A 78 4.84 17.86 2.33
N TYR A 79 3.71 17.20 2.61
CA TYR A 79 2.67 16.94 1.60
C TYR A 79 2.04 18.22 1.03
N GLU A 80 2.07 19.32 1.79
CA GLU A 80 1.61 20.63 1.35
C GLU A 80 2.53 21.26 0.30
N GLU A 81 3.81 20.85 0.27
CA GLU A 81 4.77 21.37 -0.68
C GLU A 81 4.69 20.62 -2.02
N PRO A 82 4.82 21.30 -3.19
CA PRO A 82 4.71 20.66 -4.50
C PRO A 82 5.69 19.50 -4.69
N TRP A 83 6.91 19.62 -4.17
CA TRP A 83 7.93 18.59 -4.28
C TRP A 83 7.65 17.40 -3.34
N GLY A 84 7.08 17.65 -2.17
CA GLY A 84 6.70 16.62 -1.20
C GLY A 84 5.54 15.79 -1.72
N TYR A 85 4.49 16.45 -2.23
CA TYR A 85 3.34 15.79 -2.83
C TYR A 85 3.71 14.88 -4.02
N LYS A 86 4.51 15.39 -4.96
CA LYS A 86 4.96 14.60 -6.13
C LYS A 86 5.80 13.40 -5.71
N SER A 87 6.74 13.60 -4.78
CA SER A 87 7.61 12.54 -4.30
C SER A 87 6.84 11.46 -3.54
N TYR A 88 5.84 11.86 -2.76
CA TYR A 88 4.89 10.95 -2.12
C TYR A 88 4.19 10.04 -3.14
N LEU A 89 3.63 10.63 -4.20
CA LEU A 89 2.93 9.86 -5.25
C LEU A 89 3.89 8.93 -6.01
N ILE A 90 5.07 9.42 -6.38
CA ILE A 90 6.08 8.64 -7.12
C ILE A 90 6.54 7.44 -6.30
N LEU A 91 6.98 7.65 -5.05
CA LEU A 91 7.48 6.58 -4.20
C LEU A 91 6.39 5.58 -3.83
N GLY A 92 5.17 6.05 -3.58
CA GLY A 92 4.02 5.17 -3.38
C GLY A 92 3.72 4.31 -4.60
N THR A 93 3.80 4.88 -5.81
CA THR A 93 3.63 4.15 -7.07
C THR A 93 4.72 3.10 -7.24
N LEU A 94 5.99 3.45 -7.01
CA LEU A 94 7.11 2.52 -7.10
C LEU A 94 6.99 1.39 -6.08
N CYS A 95 6.53 1.67 -4.86
CA CYS A 95 6.24 0.65 -3.86
C CYS A 95 5.20 -0.36 -4.37
N TYR A 96 4.05 0.11 -4.85
CA TYR A 96 2.99 -0.78 -5.33
C TYR A 96 3.46 -1.61 -6.53
N LEU A 97 4.13 -0.98 -7.50
CA LEU A 97 4.67 -1.68 -8.66
C LEU A 97 5.73 -2.72 -8.27
N THR A 98 6.59 -2.43 -7.28
CA THR A 98 7.60 -3.37 -6.79
C THR A 98 6.94 -4.66 -6.26
N ILE A 99 5.87 -4.52 -5.48
CA ILE A 99 5.11 -5.67 -4.97
C ILE A 99 4.44 -6.42 -6.13
N VAL A 100 3.89 -5.69 -7.10
CA VAL A 100 3.29 -6.28 -8.30
C VAL A 100 4.29 -7.10 -9.10
N PHE A 101 5.50 -6.56 -9.34
CA PHE A 101 6.56 -7.24 -10.08
C PHE A 101 7.12 -8.46 -9.35
N GLU A 102 7.25 -8.41 -8.02
CA GLU A 102 7.71 -9.57 -7.23
C GLU A 102 6.76 -10.78 -7.35
N ARG A 103 5.45 -10.52 -7.50
CA ARG A 103 4.42 -11.56 -7.60
C ARG A 103 4.09 -11.98 -9.03
N LEU A 104 4.47 -11.19 -10.05
CA LEU A 104 4.20 -11.45 -11.46
C LEU A 104 4.58 -12.86 -11.93
N PRO A 105 5.77 -13.42 -11.62
CA PRO A 105 6.15 -14.78 -12.04
C PRO A 105 5.25 -15.90 -11.50
N LYS A 106 4.64 -15.70 -10.33
CA LYS A 106 3.69 -16.66 -9.73
C LYS A 106 2.30 -16.52 -10.33
N ILE A 107 2.02 -15.34 -10.90
CA ILE A 107 0.71 -14.95 -11.41
C ILE A 107 0.59 -15.16 -12.92
N SER A 108 1.69 -15.16 -13.67
CA SER A 108 1.71 -15.52 -15.09
C SER A 108 1.24 -16.96 -15.36
N GLN A 109 1.28 -17.82 -14.34
CA GLN A 109 0.75 -19.19 -14.38
C GLN A 109 -0.74 -19.27 -14.00
N ILE A 110 -1.43 -18.14 -13.84
CA ILE A 110 -2.85 -18.09 -13.49
C ILE A 110 -3.63 -17.92 -14.78
N ASN A 111 -4.52 -18.88 -15.07
CA ASN A 111 -5.55 -18.67 -16.07
C ASN A 111 -6.49 -17.58 -15.56
N PHE A 112 -6.27 -16.34 -16.01
CA PHE A 112 -7.16 -15.23 -15.72
C PHE A 112 -8.53 -15.55 -16.29
N LYS A 113 -9.52 -15.76 -15.41
CA LYS A 113 -10.91 -15.85 -15.85
C LYS A 113 -11.32 -14.48 -16.40
N PRO A 114 -11.91 -14.39 -17.60
CA PRO A 114 -12.31 -13.12 -18.21
C PRO A 114 -13.17 -12.25 -17.28
N GLY A 115 -14.03 -12.88 -16.46
CA GLY A 115 -14.85 -12.19 -15.47
C GLY A 115 -14.05 -11.45 -14.39
N VAL A 116 -12.90 -11.98 -13.95
CA VAL A 116 -12.04 -11.29 -12.98
C VAL A 116 -11.40 -10.05 -13.62
N VAL A 117 -10.93 -10.18 -14.86
CA VAL A 117 -10.36 -9.05 -15.62
C VAL A 117 -11.39 -7.96 -15.88
N LEU A 118 -12.63 -8.35 -16.21
CA LEU A 118 -13.74 -7.43 -16.41
C LEU A 118 -14.09 -6.68 -15.11
N ILE A 119 -14.24 -7.38 -13.99
CA ILE A 119 -14.51 -6.77 -12.69
C ILE A 119 -13.38 -5.81 -12.29
N THR A 120 -12.13 -6.20 -12.52
CA THR A 120 -10.97 -5.33 -12.33
C THR A 120 -11.07 -4.05 -13.14
N LEU A 121 -11.33 -4.16 -14.44
CA LEU A 121 -11.45 -3.00 -15.33
C LEU A 121 -12.58 -2.07 -14.89
N ILE A 122 -13.71 -2.64 -14.45
CA ILE A 122 -14.84 -1.87 -13.91
C ILE A 122 -14.44 -1.15 -12.63
N LEU A 123 -13.76 -1.82 -11.69
CA LEU A 123 -13.29 -1.20 -10.45
C LEU A 123 -12.28 -0.09 -10.73
N VAL A 124 -11.37 -0.30 -11.68
CA VAL A 124 -10.41 0.73 -12.14
C VAL A 124 -11.15 1.92 -12.73
N ALA A 125 -12.06 1.69 -13.68
CA ALA A 125 -12.82 2.75 -14.31
C ALA A 125 -13.70 3.53 -13.30
N ALA A 126 -14.39 2.82 -12.39
CA ALA A 126 -15.23 3.42 -11.37
C ALA A 126 -14.43 4.29 -10.39
N ASN A 127 -13.26 3.80 -9.96
CA ASN A 127 -12.43 4.52 -9.01
C ASN A 127 -11.69 5.70 -9.69
N THR A 128 -11.26 5.56 -10.94
CA THR A 128 -10.78 6.69 -11.77
C THR A 128 -11.88 7.73 -11.98
N TYR A 129 -13.13 7.31 -12.22
CA TYR A 129 -14.27 8.23 -12.35
C TYR A 129 -14.56 8.96 -11.03
N THR A 130 -14.56 8.26 -9.90
CA THR A 130 -14.72 8.88 -8.57
C THR A 130 -13.61 9.91 -8.30
N LEU A 131 -12.35 9.59 -8.63
CA LEU A 131 -11.24 10.54 -8.56
C LEU A 131 -11.46 11.77 -9.46
N TYR A 132 -11.89 11.56 -10.71
CA TYR A 132 -12.23 12.64 -11.63
C TYR A 132 -13.35 13.54 -11.07
N VAL A 133 -14.39 12.96 -10.47
CA VAL A 133 -15.49 13.70 -9.84
C VAL A 133 -15.00 14.50 -8.64
N ILE A 134 -14.22 13.89 -7.75
CA ILE A 134 -13.64 14.57 -6.57
C ILE A 134 -12.76 15.75 -6.99
N MET A 135 -11.94 15.58 -8.04
CA MET A 135 -11.05 16.63 -8.56
C MET A 135 -11.82 17.77 -9.24
N ASN A 136 -12.89 17.48 -9.99
CA ASN A 136 -13.63 18.51 -10.74
C ASN A 136 -14.78 19.15 -9.97
N MET A 137 -15.31 18.51 -8.92
CA MET A 137 -16.41 19.07 -8.11
C MET A 137 -15.95 20.00 -6.97
N SER A 138 -14.69 20.46 -6.97
CA SER A 138 -14.19 21.41 -5.95
C SER A 138 -14.34 20.91 -4.49
N MET A 139 -14.51 19.59 -4.30
CA MET A 139 -14.57 18.95 -2.97
C MET A 139 -13.19 18.94 -2.28
N VAL A 140 -12.12 19.17 -3.04
CA VAL A 140 -10.76 19.33 -2.54
C VAL A 140 -10.37 20.79 -2.71
N THR A 141 -10.27 21.52 -1.60
CA THR A 141 -9.78 22.91 -1.54
C THR A 141 -8.29 23.04 -1.86
N TYR A 142 -7.57 21.92 -2.06
CA TYR A 142 -6.21 21.89 -2.59
C TYR A 142 -6.25 21.97 -4.13
N THR A 143 -6.01 23.16 -4.64
CA THR A 143 -5.63 23.35 -6.05
C THR A 143 -4.29 22.66 -6.28
N PHE A 144 -4.21 21.73 -7.23
CA PHE A 144 -2.93 21.19 -7.69
C PHE A 144 -1.97 22.32 -8.03
N HIS A 145 -0.70 22.17 -7.63
CA HIS A 145 0.31 23.19 -7.86
C HIS A 145 0.71 23.28 -9.35
N ASP A 146 0.60 22.18 -10.09
CA ASP A 146 0.83 22.15 -11.54
C ASP A 146 0.07 21.01 -12.25
N GLY A 147 0.20 20.96 -13.58
CA GLY A 147 -0.45 19.95 -14.42
C GLY A 147 0.13 18.54 -14.34
N VAL A 148 1.27 18.33 -13.65
CA VAL A 148 1.90 17.00 -13.50
C VAL A 148 1.26 16.24 -12.35
N GLU A 149 0.88 16.94 -11.29
CA GLU A 149 0.28 16.36 -10.08
C GLU A 149 -1.00 15.53 -10.33
N PRO A 150 -1.96 15.97 -11.15
CA PRO A 150 -3.09 15.14 -11.58
C PRO A 150 -2.68 13.82 -12.23
N ILE A 151 -1.68 13.86 -13.12
CA ILE A 151 -1.20 12.68 -13.85
C ILE A 151 -0.59 11.68 -12.86
N LEU A 152 0.25 12.16 -11.95
CA LEU A 152 0.85 11.34 -10.90
C LEU A 152 -0.22 10.71 -9.99
N LEU A 153 -1.27 11.45 -9.64
CA LEU A 153 -2.36 10.94 -8.82
C LEU A 153 -3.12 9.80 -9.53
N TYR A 154 -3.42 9.95 -10.82
CA TYR A 154 -4.05 8.89 -11.61
C TYR A 154 -3.17 7.63 -11.72
N VAL A 155 -1.87 7.81 -12.00
CA VAL A 155 -0.92 6.70 -12.10
C VAL A 155 -0.79 5.98 -10.75
N HIS A 156 -0.71 6.73 -9.65
CA HIS A 156 -0.67 6.18 -8.30
C HIS A 156 -1.92 5.34 -7.98
N GLY A 157 -3.10 5.89 -8.26
CA GLY A 157 -4.37 5.17 -8.08
C GLY A 157 -4.48 3.91 -8.95
N ALA A 158 -4.04 3.96 -10.20
CA ALA A 158 -4.01 2.79 -11.08
C ALA A 158 -3.08 1.69 -10.56
N ALA A 159 -1.86 2.04 -10.13
CA ALA A 159 -0.90 1.09 -9.56
C ALA A 159 -1.45 0.42 -8.28
N MET A 160 -2.09 1.21 -7.41
CA MET A 160 -2.76 0.74 -6.21
C MET A 160 -3.87 -0.29 -6.53
N MET A 161 -4.67 -0.04 -7.57
CA MET A 161 -5.73 -0.97 -7.98
C MET A 161 -5.19 -2.25 -8.62
N VAL A 162 -4.15 -2.15 -9.45
CA VAL A 162 -3.46 -3.33 -10.00
C VAL A 162 -2.95 -4.22 -8.86
N LEU A 163 -2.36 -3.64 -7.82
CA LEU A 163 -1.94 -4.37 -6.62
C LEU A 163 -3.12 -5.05 -5.92
N GLY A 164 -4.23 -4.34 -5.71
CA GLY A 164 -5.44 -4.89 -5.10
C GLY A 164 -5.99 -6.10 -5.86
N VAL A 165 -6.11 -5.98 -7.18
CA VAL A 165 -6.58 -7.06 -8.06
C VAL A 165 -5.64 -8.25 -8.01
N GLN A 166 -4.33 -7.99 -8.12
CA GLN A 166 -3.32 -9.01 -8.10
C GLN A 166 -3.40 -9.84 -6.81
N ALA A 167 -3.62 -9.18 -5.68
CA ALA A 167 -3.73 -9.86 -4.41
C ALA A 167 -5.06 -10.62 -4.22
N ILE A 168 -6.17 -10.16 -4.80
CA ILE A 168 -7.42 -10.95 -4.88
C ILE A 168 -7.19 -12.21 -5.73
N ALA A 169 -6.58 -12.07 -6.92
CA ALA A 169 -6.28 -13.19 -7.81
C ALA A 169 -5.36 -14.22 -7.14
N TYR A 170 -4.35 -13.74 -6.40
CA TYR A 170 -3.45 -14.60 -5.64
C TYR A 170 -4.18 -15.35 -4.52
N ASN A 171 -5.09 -14.69 -3.79
CA ASN A 171 -5.88 -15.34 -2.74
C ASN A 171 -6.74 -16.46 -3.32
N ASN A 172 -7.46 -16.18 -4.41
CA ASN A 172 -8.36 -17.13 -5.04
C ASN A 172 -7.65 -18.38 -5.59
N LYS A 173 -6.43 -18.25 -6.14
CA LYS A 173 -5.69 -19.41 -6.66
C LYS A 173 -5.06 -20.26 -5.56
N TYR A 174 -4.46 -19.62 -4.56
CA TYR A 174 -3.65 -20.32 -3.56
C TYR A 174 -4.38 -20.56 -2.24
N ASN A 175 -5.66 -20.17 -2.15
CA ASN A 175 -6.51 -20.22 -0.95
C ASN A 175 -5.76 -19.70 0.29
N SER A 176 -5.02 -18.61 0.09
CA SER A 176 -4.03 -18.11 1.03
C SER A 176 -4.27 -16.64 1.32
N ASN A 177 -4.71 -16.36 2.55
CA ASN A 177 -4.96 -15.00 3.06
C ASN A 177 -3.69 -14.12 3.12
N ARG A 178 -2.52 -14.62 2.74
CA ARG A 178 -1.27 -13.85 2.72
C ARG A 178 -1.36 -12.63 1.79
N SER A 179 -2.09 -12.71 0.69
CA SER A 179 -2.25 -11.58 -0.23
C SER A 179 -3.26 -10.55 0.26
N LEU A 180 -4.33 -10.98 0.95
CA LEU A 180 -5.22 -10.06 1.67
C LEU A 180 -4.48 -9.28 2.76
N LEU A 181 -3.54 -9.91 3.46
CA LEU A 181 -2.67 -9.21 4.40
C LEU A 181 -1.79 -8.16 3.72
N TYR A 182 -1.23 -8.43 2.53
CA TYR A 182 -0.46 -7.43 1.77
C TYR A 182 -1.31 -6.25 1.26
N ILE A 183 -2.56 -6.50 0.84
CA ILE A 183 -3.53 -5.41 0.57
C ILE A 183 -3.74 -4.61 1.85
N PHE A 184 -4.06 -5.27 2.95
CA PHE A 184 -4.27 -4.59 4.22
C PHE A 184 -3.05 -3.77 4.66
N PHE A 185 -1.82 -4.22 4.35
CA PHE A 185 -0.61 -3.43 4.56
C PHE A 185 -0.49 -2.21 3.65
N ALA A 186 -0.86 -2.33 2.37
CA ALA A 186 -0.76 -1.24 1.40
C ALA A 186 -1.86 -0.18 1.58
N PHE A 187 -3.03 -0.58 2.07
CA PHE A 187 -4.21 0.28 2.22
C PHE A 187 -4.52 0.68 3.68
N GLY A 188 -4.00 -0.05 4.67
CA GLY A 188 -4.23 0.22 6.10
C GLY A 188 -3.23 1.17 6.73
N PHE A 189 -2.20 1.60 5.98
CA PHE A 189 -1.20 2.58 6.40
C PHE A 189 -1.07 3.70 5.37
#